data_AF-D5AK70-F1
#
_entry.id   AF-D5AK70-F1
#
_cell.length_a   1.000
_cell.length_b   1.000
_cell.length_c   1.000
_cell.angle_alpha   90.00
_cell.angle_beta   90.00
_cell.angle_gamma   90.00
#
_symmetry.space_group_name_H-M   'P 1'
#
loop_
_entity.id
_entity.type
_entity.pdbx_description
1 polymer ?
#
loop_
_entity_poly.entity_id
_entity_poly.type
_entity_poly.pdbx_seq_one_letter_code
_entity_poly.pdbx_strand_id
1 'polypeptide(L)'
;MEGLFLPLVMVAMIGFMFYSQRKQQKQRQEALNQIKKGDEIVTIGGLFGIVDEIDDKKVVLDVDGVYLTFERGAIRDRVASSDATSAVVEEVAVETPEATPESAIEE
;
A
#
# COMPACT_ATOMS: atom_id res chain seq x y z
N MET A 1 -13.88 -27.03 -32.45
CA MET A 1 -13.37 -27.28 -31.08
C MET A 1 -12.51 -26.10 -30.57
N GLU A 2 -12.57 -24.94 -31.22
CA GLU A 2 -11.68 -23.78 -30.98
C GLU A 2 -12.25 -22.72 -30.00
N GLY A 3 -13.49 -22.89 -29.53
CA GLY A 3 -14.14 -21.94 -28.61
C GLY A 3 -13.84 -22.14 -27.12
N LEU A 4 -13.15 -23.22 -26.74
CA LEU A 4 -12.85 -23.53 -25.33
C LEU A 4 -11.56 -22.85 -24.83
N PHE A 5 -10.71 -22.37 -25.74
CA PHE A 5 -9.44 -21.73 -25.37
C PHE A 5 -9.67 -20.35 -24.73
N LEU A 6 -10.63 -19.59 -25.25
CA LEU A 6 -11.01 -18.26 -24.74
C LEU A 6 -11.50 -18.29 -23.28
N PRO A 7 -12.45 -19.16 -22.86
CA PRO A 7 -12.84 -19.25 -21.46
C PRO A 7 -11.74 -19.82 -20.55
N LEU A 8 -10.86 -20.70 -21.05
CA LEU A 8 -9.76 -21.26 -20.27
C LEU A 8 -8.73 -20.19 -19.89
N VAL A 9 -8.35 -19.33 -20.83
CA VAL A 9 -7.42 -18.21 -20.58
C VAL A 9 -8.03 -17.18 -19.64
N MET A 10 -9.33 -16.90 -19.79
CA MET A 10 -10.08 -16.00 -18.89
C MET A 10 -10.06 -16.49 -17.44
N VAL A 11 -10.33 -17.79 -17.21
CA VAL A 11 -10.30 -18.38 -15.87
C VAL A 11 -8.89 -18.38 -15.28
N ALA A 12 -7.86 -18.61 -16.10
CA ALA A 12 -6.46 -18.55 -15.65
C ALA A 12 -6.06 -17.13 -15.18
N MET A 13 -6.42 -16.09 -15.93
CA MET A 13 -6.16 -14.70 -15.52
C MET A 13 -6.90 -14.32 -14.23
N ILE A 14 -8.19 -14.65 -14.13
CA ILE A 14 -8.99 -14.36 -12.94
C ILE A 14 -8.46 -15.13 -11.72
N GLY A 15 -8.06 -16.39 -11.91
CA GLY A 15 -7.47 -17.21 -10.85
C GLY A 15 -6.16 -16.64 -10.30
N PHE A 16 -5.28 -16.15 -11.18
CA PHE A 16 -4.02 -15.52 -10.77
C PHE A 16 -4.25 -14.20 -10.00
N MET A 17 -5.16 -13.34 -10.49
CA MET A 17 -5.49 -12.09 -9.82
C MET A 17 -6.11 -12.32 -8.43
N PHE A 18 -6.99 -13.31 -8.30
CA PHE A 18 -7.62 -13.65 -7.03
C PHE A 18 -6.64 -14.25 -6.01
N TYR A 19 -5.67 -15.04 -6.48
CA TYR A 19 -4.59 -15.54 -5.63
C TYR A 19 -3.70 -14.41 -5.09
N SER A 20 -3.34 -13.45 -5.94
CA SER A 20 -2.55 -12.27 -5.56
C SER A 20 -3.30 -11.37 -4.57
N GLN A 21 -4.59 -11.10 -4.81
CA GLN A 21 -5.40 -10.27 -3.90
C GLN A 21 -5.53 -10.87 -2.51
N ARG A 22 -5.69 -12.19 -2.39
CA ARG A 22 -5.75 -12.86 -1.08
C ARG A 22 -4.47 -12.65 -0.27
N LYS A 23 -3.31 -12.61 -0.93
CA LYS A 23 -2.02 -12.34 -0.27
C LYS A 23 -1.94 -10.90 0.24
N GLN A 24 -2.34 -9.94 -0.58
CA GLN A 24 -2.35 -8.51 -0.19
C GLN A 24 -3.32 -8.21 0.96
N GLN A 25 -4.52 -8.82 0.93
CA GLN A 25 -5.50 -8.66 2.01
C GLN A 25 -4.99 -9.25 3.33
N LYS A 26 -4.35 -10.42 3.29
CA LYS A 26 -3.74 -11.04 4.48
C LYS A 26 -2.62 -10.18 5.06
N GLN A 27 -1.71 -9.69 4.21
CA GLN A 27 -0.63 -8.79 4.63
C GLN A 27 -1.17 -7.52 5.29
N ARG A 28 -2.24 -6.93 4.73
CA ARG A 28 -2.89 -5.76 5.30
C ARG A 28 -3.54 -6.05 6.66
N GLN A 29 -4.18 -7.21 6.81
CA GLN A 29 -4.73 -7.64 8.12
C GLN A 29 -3.64 -7.90 9.15
N GLU A 30 -2.52 -8.51 8.75
CA GLU A 30 -1.37 -8.75 9.61
C GLU A 30 -0.72 -7.45 10.08
N ALA A 31 -0.57 -6.45 9.20
CA ALA A 31 -0.06 -5.13 9.59
C ALA A 31 -0.95 -4.45 10.65
N LEU A 32 -2.27 -4.56 10.49
CA LEU A 32 -3.22 -4.04 11.49
C LEU A 32 -3.19 -4.81 12.81
N ASN A 33 -2.87 -6.11 12.78
CA ASN A 33 -2.75 -6.94 13.99
C ASN A 33 -1.51 -6.62 14.83
N GLN A 34 -0.51 -5.96 14.24
CA GLN A 34 0.72 -5.61 14.95
C GLN A 34 0.60 -4.31 15.76
N ILE A 35 -0.50 -3.56 15.59
CA ILE A 35 -0.75 -2.32 16.30
C ILE A 35 -1.11 -2.60 17.76
N LYS A 36 -0.45 -1.93 18.69
CA LYS A 36 -0.67 -2.03 20.13
C LYS A 36 -1.06 -0.69 20.74
N LYS A 37 -1.66 -0.73 21.94
CA LYS A 37 -1.89 0.49 22.74
C LYS A 37 -0.55 1.16 23.03
N GLY A 38 -0.47 2.47 22.82
CA GLY A 38 0.73 3.29 22.96
C GLY A 38 1.58 3.41 21.70
N ASP A 39 1.22 2.74 20.59
CA ASP A 39 1.94 2.92 19.33
C ASP A 39 1.57 4.25 18.69
N GLU A 40 2.60 4.95 18.17
CA GLU A 40 2.40 6.09 17.28
C GLU A 40 2.08 5.59 15.87
N ILE A 41 0.95 6.02 15.34
CA ILE A 41 0.45 5.57 14.04
C ILE A 41 0.13 6.74 13.13
N VAL A 42 0.16 6.45 11.84
CA VAL A 42 -0.35 7.35 10.81
C VAL A 42 -1.59 6.75 10.17
N THR A 43 -2.64 7.55 10.09
CA THR A 43 -3.88 7.19 9.39
C THR A 43 -3.72 7.35 7.88
N ILE A 44 -4.66 6.81 7.10
CA ILE A 44 -4.66 6.94 5.63
C ILE A 44 -4.68 8.42 5.19
N GLY A 45 -5.32 9.29 5.97
CA GLY A 45 -5.37 10.74 5.72
C GLY A 45 -4.10 11.50 6.10
N GLY A 46 -3.05 10.83 6.59
CA GLY A 46 -1.81 11.47 7.02
C GLY A 46 -1.88 12.10 8.41
N LEU A 47 -2.95 11.83 9.18
CA LEU A 47 -3.04 12.26 10.58
C LEU A 47 -2.18 11.32 11.44
N PHE A 48 -1.36 11.94 12.29
CA PHE A 48 -0.52 11.28 13.28
C PHE A 48 -1.23 11.31 14.63
N GLY A 49 -1.08 10.23 15.40
CA GLY A 49 -1.65 10.13 16.74
C GLY A 49 -1.15 8.89 17.45
N ILE A 50 -1.49 8.81 18.74
CA ILE A 50 -1.10 7.68 19.60
C ILE A 50 -2.33 6.82 19.86
N VAL A 51 -2.16 5.50 19.82
CA VAL A 51 -3.26 4.58 20.11
C VAL A 51 -3.54 4.53 21.60
N ASP A 52 -4.72 4.95 22.01
CA ASP A 52 -5.16 4.89 23.41
C ASP A 52 -5.88 3.57 23.70
N GLU A 53 -6.87 3.23 22.87
CA GLU A 53 -7.63 1.97 22.96
C GLU A 53 -7.81 1.26 21.63
N ILE A 54 -7.86 -0.07 21.68
CA ILE A 54 -8.06 -0.94 20.50
C ILE A 54 -9.21 -1.90 20.80
N ASP A 55 -10.22 -1.87 19.94
CA ASP A 55 -11.26 -2.88 19.81
C ASP A 55 -11.10 -3.65 18.48
N ASP A 56 -11.91 -4.69 18.27
CA ASP A 56 -11.87 -5.51 17.04
C ASP A 56 -12.15 -4.72 15.76
N LYS A 57 -13.01 -3.70 15.84
CA LYS A 57 -13.45 -2.91 14.68
C LYS A 57 -13.07 -1.44 14.76
N LYS A 58 -12.79 -0.93 15.95
CA LYS A 58 -12.57 0.49 16.24
C LYS A 58 -11.27 0.68 17.00
N VAL A 59 -10.67 1.85 16.83
CA VAL A 59 -9.47 2.27 17.55
C VAL A 59 -9.69 3.70 18.01
N VAL A 60 -9.34 3.98 19.26
CA VAL A 60 -9.34 5.34 19.81
C VAL A 60 -7.93 5.87 19.70
N LEU A 61 -7.79 7.01 19.01
CA LEU A 61 -6.53 7.72 18.83
C LEU A 61 -6.56 8.99 19.67
N ASP A 62 -5.48 9.23 20.40
CA ASP A 62 -5.19 10.52 21.02
C ASP A 62 -4.41 11.40 20.04
N VAL A 63 -4.99 12.55 19.73
CA VAL A 63 -4.41 13.58 18.87
C VAL A 63 -4.38 14.87 19.68
N ASP A 64 -3.25 15.13 20.33
CA ASP A 64 -3.01 16.35 21.12
C ASP A 64 -4.07 16.57 22.23
N GLY A 65 -4.43 15.49 22.93
CA GLY A 65 -5.43 15.50 24.01
C GLY A 65 -6.87 15.36 23.54
N VAL A 66 -7.10 15.22 22.23
CA VAL A 66 -8.43 14.93 21.66
C VAL A 66 -8.52 13.45 21.31
N TYR A 67 -9.45 12.76 21.96
CA TYR A 67 -9.74 11.35 21.70
C TYR A 67 -10.74 11.20 20.57
N LEU A 68 -10.30 10.58 19.47
CA LEU A 68 -11.11 10.36 18.28
C LEU A 68 -11.20 8.87 17.96
N THR A 69 -12.41 8.41 17.67
CA THR A 69 -12.66 7.01 17.31
C THR A 69 -12.60 6.84 15.80
N PHE A 70 -11.72 5.96 15.35
CA PHE A 70 -11.58 5.57 13.95
C PHE A 70 -11.88 4.10 13.76
N GLU A 71 -12.17 3.72 12.52
CA GLU A 71 -12.19 2.31 12.14
C GLU A 71 -10.76 1.78 12.09
N ARG A 72 -10.58 0.52 12.49
CA ARG A 72 -9.27 -0.13 12.49
C ARG A 72 -8.64 -0.18 11.09
N GLY A 73 -9.46 -0.25 10.04
CA GLY A 73 -9.00 -0.20 8.64
C GLY A 73 -8.49 1.17 8.18
N ALA A 74 -8.70 2.23 8.96
CA ALA A 74 -8.24 3.59 8.67
C ALA A 74 -6.78 3.85 9.07
N ILE A 75 -6.14 2.90 9.76
CA ILE A 75 -4.73 2.97 10.12
C ILE A 75 -3.90 2.46 8.94
N ARG A 76 -2.91 3.26 8.52
CA ARG A 76 -2.05 2.94 7.38
C ARG A 76 -0.81 2.19 7.85
N ASP A 77 -0.06 2.80 8.76
CA ASP A 77 1.20 2.24 9.24
C ASP A 77 1.54 2.76 10.64
N ARG A 78 2.47 2.08 11.31
CA ARG A 78 3.00 2.49 12.62
C ARG A 78 4.33 3.21 12.42
N VAL A 79 4.46 4.40 13.01
CA VAL A 79 5.61 5.32 12.80
C VAL A 79 6.92 4.69 13.30
N ALA A 80 6.84 3.86 14.34
CA ALA A 80 7.99 3.17 14.91
C ALA A 80 8.41 1.86 14.21
N SER A 81 7.70 1.40 13.16
CA SER A 81 8.06 0.18 12.42
C SER A 81 8.60 0.50 11.03
N SER A 82 9.75 1.16 11.03
CA SER A 82 10.69 1.08 9.91
C SER A 82 11.39 -0.30 9.88
N ASP A 83 10.63 -1.39 9.88
CA ASP A 83 11.17 -2.74 9.76
C ASP A 83 10.23 -3.61 8.88
N ALA A 84 10.22 -3.30 7.58
CA ALA A 84 10.04 -4.24 6.48
C ALA A 84 9.99 -3.50 5.14
N THR A 85 11.15 -3.40 4.50
CA THR A 85 11.37 -3.67 3.07
C THR A 85 10.11 -4.13 2.32
N SER A 86 9.39 -3.18 1.73
CA SER A 86 8.55 -3.44 0.57
C SER A 86 9.29 -2.90 -0.65
N ALA A 87 9.87 -3.85 -1.39
CA ALA A 87 9.95 -3.82 -2.85
C ALA A 87 10.11 -2.43 -3.48
N VAL A 88 11.36 -2.03 -3.70
CA VAL A 88 11.66 -1.19 -4.86
C VAL A 88 11.36 -2.06 -6.08
N VAL A 89 10.19 -1.79 -6.66
CA VAL A 89 9.92 -1.97 -8.08
C VAL A 89 10.96 -1.10 -8.79
N GLU A 90 12.07 -1.71 -9.18
CA GLU A 90 12.95 -1.13 -10.20
C GLU A 90 12.31 -1.42 -11.56
N GLU A 91 11.28 -0.62 -11.87
CA GLU A 91 10.88 -0.33 -13.24
C GLU A 91 10.51 1.16 -13.29
N VAL A 92 11.52 2.01 -13.47
CA VAL A 92 11.44 3.22 -14.32
C VAL A 92 12.85 3.51 -14.83
N ALA A 93 13.11 3.24 -16.10
CA ALA A 93 13.90 4.09 -17.01
C ALA A 93 14.22 3.34 -18.33
N VAL A 94 13.18 3.02 -19.12
CA VAL A 94 13.34 3.20 -20.56
C VAL A 94 12.78 4.58 -20.83
N GLU A 95 13.69 5.54 -20.97
CA GLU A 95 13.66 6.66 -21.91
C GLU A 95 14.88 7.52 -21.55
N THR A 96 16.01 7.24 -22.20
CA THR A 96 17.01 8.27 -22.46
C THR A 96 16.42 9.12 -23.59
N PRO A 97 15.94 10.34 -23.33
CA PRO A 97 15.61 11.27 -24.40
C PRO A 97 16.94 11.69 -25.01
N GLU A 98 17.25 11.09 -26.15
CA GLU A 98 18.26 11.59 -27.07
C GLU A 98 17.73 12.92 -27.61
N ALA A 99 18.15 14.01 -26.96
CA ALA A 99 17.99 15.36 -27.46
C ALA A 99 19.33 16.07 -27.30
N THR A 100 20.21 15.86 -28.27
CA THR A 100 21.24 16.83 -28.62
C THR A 100 20.63 17.78 -29.64
N PRO A 101 20.31 19.02 -29.26
CA PRO A 101 20.42 20.13 -30.18
C PRO A 101 21.41 21.13 -29.58
N GLU A 102 22.70 20.92 -29.85
CA GLU A 102 23.66 22.01 -29.77
C GLU A 102 23.72 22.66 -31.15
N SER A 103 23.18 23.87 -31.20
CA SER A 103 23.20 24.76 -32.36
C SER A 103 24.60 25.32 -32.57
N ALA A 104 25.11 25.35 -33.80
CA ALA A 104 25.64 26.57 -34.45
C ALA A 104 26.31 26.28 -35.83
N ILE A 105 26.14 27.27 -36.73
CA ILE A 105 27.01 27.79 -37.81
C ILE A 105 27.15 27.08 -39.18
N GLU A 106 26.68 27.79 -40.23
CA GLU A 106 27.33 28.13 -41.52
C GLU A 106 28.71 27.48 -41.77
N GLU A 107 28.98 26.82 -42.90
CA GLU A 107 29.00 27.31 -44.31
C GLU A 107 28.85 26.14 -45.31
#